data_AF-A0AAE3KVF4-F1
#
_entry.id   AF-A0AAE3KVF4-F1
#
_cell.length_a   1.000
_cell.length_b   1.000
_cell.length_c   1.000
_cell.angle_alpha   90.00
_cell.angle_beta   90.00
_cell.angle_gamma   90.00
#
_symmetry.space_group_name_H-M   'P 1'
#
loop_
_entity.id
_entity.type
_entity.pdbx_description
1 polymer ?
#
loop_
_entity_poly.entity_id
_entity_poly.type
_entity_poly.pdbx_seq_one_letter_code
_entity_poly.pdbx_strand_id
1 'polypeptide(L)'
;MKPVIRLVISILFPLLLLGAKSDIVVSQELIADRRSNITDICRKIREVRRLAIGERLDNRDLATLEERYCAAAQPPTNNIVPPPNATQDCIDLTIMMRLARIGGGDSNLINLVDSQQLIACQFTTESDKSSISYPNGQTAKFGSTWNYPNGQTAKFGSTWNYPNGQTAKFGSTWNYPNGQTAKFGSTWNYPNGNFGDFKSLLAWACSILGRNECADRLLEVRNTNDFWSELATIELSWQAYTSQK
;
A
#
# COMPACT_ATOMS: atom_id res chain seq x y z
N MET A 1 7.48 -12.52 -86.53
CA MET A 1 7.40 -14.00 -86.62
C MET A 1 6.72 -14.54 -85.36
N LYS A 2 6.21 -15.79 -85.35
CA LYS A 2 5.54 -16.47 -84.22
C LYS A 2 6.46 -17.58 -83.63
N PRO A 3 5.97 -18.46 -82.71
CA PRO A 3 5.29 -18.27 -81.43
C PRO A 3 6.32 -18.53 -80.29
N VAL A 4 6.18 -19.21 -79.14
CA VAL A 4 5.18 -20.03 -78.36
C VAL A 4 5.38 -19.64 -76.86
N ILE A 5 4.86 -20.20 -75.74
CA ILE A 5 4.19 -21.41 -75.18
C ILE A 5 3.16 -20.83 -74.17
N ARG A 6 1.87 -21.18 -73.91
CA ARG A 6 0.93 -22.34 -74.01
C ARG A 6 1.26 -23.56 -73.12
N LEU A 7 0.51 -23.89 -72.05
CA LEU A 7 -0.90 -24.32 -72.06
C LEU A 7 -1.35 -24.78 -70.62
N VAL A 8 -2.64 -25.14 -70.44
CA VAL A 8 -3.26 -25.94 -69.33
C VAL A 8 -3.56 -25.18 -68.02
N ILE A 9 -4.68 -25.26 -67.27
CA ILE A 9 -6.11 -25.74 -67.34
C ILE A 9 -6.49 -26.33 -65.95
N SER A 10 -7.76 -26.16 -65.53
CA SER A 10 -8.42 -26.66 -64.29
C SER A 10 -7.96 -26.01 -62.96
N ILE A 11 -8.83 -25.48 -62.09
CA ILE A 11 -10.12 -25.92 -61.49
C ILE A 11 -9.93 -26.89 -60.31
N LEU A 12 -9.99 -26.32 -59.10
CA LEU A 12 -10.36 -26.90 -57.78
C LEU A 12 -10.46 -25.69 -56.82
N PHE A 13 -11.67 -25.21 -56.49
CA PHE A 13 -12.39 -25.42 -55.21
C PHE A 13 -11.89 -24.52 -54.03
N PRO A 14 -12.73 -24.21 -53.00
CA PRO A 14 -13.11 -22.81 -52.74
C PRO A 14 -13.16 -22.42 -51.24
N LEU A 15 -13.76 -21.25 -50.91
CA LEU A 15 -13.95 -20.67 -49.55
C LEU A 15 -12.62 -20.38 -48.80
N LEU A 16 -12.37 -19.24 -48.18
CA LEU A 16 -13.21 -18.40 -47.31
C LEU A 16 -12.89 -16.92 -47.50
N LEU A 17 -13.92 -16.07 -47.55
CA LEU A 17 -13.76 -14.60 -47.57
C LEU A 17 -14.73 -13.89 -46.60
N LEU A 18 -14.80 -14.39 -45.36
CA LEU A 18 -15.34 -13.65 -44.21
C LEU A 18 -14.34 -13.70 -43.06
N GLY A 19 -13.39 -12.75 -43.05
CA GLY A 19 -12.55 -12.49 -41.88
C GLY A 19 -13.36 -11.74 -40.82
N ALA A 20 -13.63 -12.39 -39.69
CA ALA A 20 -14.40 -11.79 -38.59
C ALA A 20 -13.70 -10.56 -38.00
N LYS A 21 -14.50 -9.57 -37.57
CA LYS A 21 -14.02 -8.29 -37.02
C LYS A 21 -14.84 -7.90 -35.77
N SER A 22 -14.94 -8.83 -34.83
CA SER A 22 -16.01 -8.83 -33.80
C SER A 22 -15.58 -9.17 -32.36
N ASP A 23 -14.32 -9.54 -32.11
CA ASP A 23 -13.96 -10.25 -30.86
C ASP A 23 -13.03 -9.49 -29.89
N ILE A 24 -12.53 -8.31 -30.27
CA ILE A 24 -11.53 -7.57 -29.46
C ILE A 24 -12.18 -6.58 -28.47
N VAL A 25 -13.30 -5.94 -28.85
CA VAL A 25 -13.93 -4.86 -28.05
C VAL A 25 -14.56 -5.37 -26.75
N VAL A 26 -15.22 -6.54 -26.81
CA VAL A 26 -15.98 -7.12 -25.67
C VAL A 26 -15.10 -7.32 -24.43
N SER A 27 -13.80 -7.56 -24.61
CA SER A 27 -12.87 -7.82 -23.51
C SER A 27 -12.65 -6.62 -22.58
N GLN A 28 -12.60 -5.39 -23.12
CA GLN A 28 -12.28 -4.20 -22.32
C GLN A 28 -13.47 -3.74 -21.47
N GLU A 29 -14.70 -3.82 -22.00
CA GLU A 29 -15.91 -3.50 -21.24
C GLU A 29 -16.14 -4.50 -20.10
N LEU A 30 -15.92 -5.81 -20.33
CA LEU A 30 -16.03 -6.83 -19.28
C LEU A 30 -14.99 -6.64 -18.15
N ILE A 31 -13.80 -6.12 -18.47
CA ILE A 31 -12.77 -5.80 -17.48
C ILE A 31 -13.14 -4.52 -16.70
N ALA A 32 -13.70 -3.51 -17.36
CA ALA A 32 -14.15 -2.28 -16.72
C ALA A 32 -15.32 -2.52 -15.76
N ASP A 33 -16.36 -3.24 -16.19
CA ASP A 33 -17.50 -3.64 -15.36
C ASP A 33 -17.04 -4.46 -14.15
N ARG A 34 -16.25 -5.53 -14.38
CA ARG A 34 -15.72 -6.37 -13.31
C ARG A 34 -14.91 -5.56 -12.28
N ARG A 35 -14.13 -4.57 -12.72
CA ARG A 35 -13.34 -3.71 -11.83
C ARG A 35 -14.23 -2.76 -11.04
N SER A 36 -15.26 -2.17 -11.65
CA SER A 36 -16.26 -1.34 -10.96
C SER A 36 -17.01 -2.14 -9.90
N ASN A 37 -17.49 -3.33 -10.27
CA ASN A 37 -18.22 -4.26 -9.41
C ASN A 37 -17.39 -4.69 -8.20
N ILE A 38 -16.11 -5.05 -8.39
CA ILE A 38 -15.16 -5.35 -7.29
C ILE A 38 -15.00 -4.14 -6.35
N THR A 39 -14.84 -2.93 -6.87
CA THR A 39 -14.75 -1.71 -6.04
C THR A 39 -16.03 -1.47 -5.23
N ASP A 40 -17.20 -1.70 -5.82
CA ASP A 40 -18.49 -1.47 -5.16
C ASP A 40 -18.87 -2.57 -4.15
N ILE A 41 -18.42 -3.82 -4.37
CA ILE A 41 -18.46 -4.91 -3.37
C ILE A 41 -17.53 -4.58 -2.20
N CYS A 42 -16.29 -4.19 -2.47
CA CYS A 42 -15.32 -3.79 -1.45
C CYS A 42 -15.85 -2.65 -0.57
N ARG A 43 -16.48 -1.63 -1.17
CA ARG A 43 -17.16 -0.53 -0.46
C ARG A 43 -18.23 -1.05 0.50
N LYS A 44 -19.13 -1.94 0.05
CA LYS A 44 -20.21 -2.51 0.87
C LYS A 44 -19.69 -3.39 2.02
N ILE A 45 -18.65 -4.17 1.78
CA ILE A 45 -18.01 -4.97 2.85
C ILE A 45 -17.42 -4.06 3.92
N ARG A 46 -16.71 -3.00 3.52
CA ARG A 46 -16.20 -1.98 4.43
C ARG A 46 -17.34 -1.26 5.18
N GLU A 47 -18.50 -1.04 4.55
CA GLU A 47 -19.68 -0.44 5.20
C GLU A 47 -20.26 -1.37 6.29
N VAL A 48 -20.48 -2.66 5.97
CA VAL A 48 -20.94 -3.67 6.94
C VAL A 48 -19.95 -3.85 8.09
N ARG A 49 -18.64 -3.89 7.79
CA ARG A 49 -17.61 -4.10 8.80
C ARG A 49 -17.42 -2.91 9.75
N ARG A 50 -17.64 -1.66 9.29
CA ARG A 50 -17.74 -0.49 10.20
C ARG A 50 -18.84 -0.68 11.24
N LEU A 51 -20.03 -1.14 10.82
CA LEU A 51 -21.16 -1.39 11.73
C LEU A 51 -20.84 -2.51 12.72
N ALA A 52 -20.25 -3.62 12.25
CA ALA A 52 -19.81 -4.71 13.10
C ALA A 52 -18.77 -4.26 14.16
N ILE A 53 -17.80 -3.42 13.78
CA ILE A 53 -16.81 -2.83 14.71
C ILE A 53 -17.45 -1.84 15.70
N GLY A 54 -18.55 -1.18 15.33
CA GLY A 54 -19.37 -0.38 16.23
C GLY A 54 -20.02 -1.22 17.34
N GLU A 55 -20.73 -2.28 16.93
CA GLU A 55 -21.51 -3.15 17.82
C GLU A 55 -20.68 -4.23 18.55
N ARG A 56 -19.36 -4.26 18.36
CA ARG A 56 -18.44 -5.35 18.82
C ARG A 56 -18.78 -6.73 18.23
N LEU A 57 -19.34 -6.75 17.02
CA LEU A 57 -19.67 -7.94 16.23
C LEU A 57 -18.65 -8.23 15.11
N ASP A 58 -17.54 -7.47 15.03
CA ASP A 58 -16.47 -7.71 14.05
C ASP A 58 -15.84 -9.08 14.25
N ASN A 59 -15.52 -9.74 13.13
CA ASN A 59 -15.05 -11.12 13.17
C ASN A 59 -14.09 -11.41 12.00
N ARG A 60 -13.46 -12.58 12.09
CA ARG A 60 -12.52 -13.06 11.08
C ARG A 60 -13.14 -13.20 9.69
N ASP A 61 -14.43 -13.50 9.60
CA ASP A 61 -15.12 -13.69 8.32
C ASP A 61 -15.30 -12.36 7.57
N LEU A 62 -15.67 -11.28 8.27
CA LEU A 62 -15.73 -9.93 7.71
C LEU A 62 -14.34 -9.43 7.26
N ALA A 63 -13.29 -9.73 8.02
CA ALA A 63 -11.92 -9.44 7.61
C ALA A 63 -11.47 -10.28 6.38
N THR A 64 -11.85 -11.55 6.32
CA THR A 64 -11.56 -12.46 5.19
C THR A 64 -12.36 -12.08 3.94
N LEU A 65 -13.57 -11.55 4.10
CA LEU A 65 -14.36 -10.95 3.02
C LEU A 65 -13.70 -9.67 2.52
N GLU A 66 -13.23 -8.79 3.41
CA GLU A 66 -12.52 -7.58 2.98
C GLU A 66 -11.23 -7.92 2.25
N GLU A 67 -10.41 -8.85 2.75
CA GLU A 67 -9.23 -9.33 2.04
C GLU A 67 -9.59 -9.89 0.65
N ARG A 68 -10.56 -10.81 0.58
CA ARG A 68 -10.96 -11.48 -0.68
C ARG A 68 -11.44 -10.52 -1.77
N TYR A 69 -12.18 -9.47 -1.39
CA TYR A 69 -12.82 -8.58 -2.36
C TYR A 69 -12.17 -7.19 -2.48
N CYS A 70 -11.38 -6.75 -1.49
CA CYS A 70 -10.62 -5.50 -1.56
C CYS A 70 -9.15 -5.65 -1.96
N ALA A 71 -8.53 -6.85 -1.95
CA ALA A 71 -7.10 -6.98 -2.32
C ALA A 71 -6.76 -6.46 -3.74
N ALA A 72 -7.71 -6.47 -4.67
CA ALA A 72 -7.58 -5.87 -6.01
C ALA A 72 -8.08 -4.41 -6.10
N ALA A 73 -8.87 -3.95 -5.14
CA ALA A 73 -9.31 -2.57 -5.02
C ALA A 73 -8.30 -1.79 -4.17
N GLN A 74 -7.34 -1.16 -4.85
CA GLN A 74 -6.29 -0.32 -4.22
C GLN A 74 -6.86 0.47 -3.03
N PRO A 75 -6.26 0.39 -1.83
CA PRO A 75 -6.73 1.16 -0.69
C PRO A 75 -6.72 2.65 -1.06
N PRO A 76 -7.78 3.41 -0.71
CA PRO A 76 -7.99 4.75 -1.25
C PRO A 76 -6.76 5.62 -1.00
N THR A 77 -6.15 6.10 -2.09
CA THR A 77 -4.83 6.75 -2.16
C THR A 77 -4.74 8.10 -1.44
N ASN A 78 -5.75 8.46 -0.66
CA ASN A 78 -5.97 9.81 -0.14
C ASN A 78 -5.51 9.97 1.32
N ASN A 79 -5.27 8.87 2.05
CA ASN A 79 -4.76 8.90 3.43
C ASN A 79 -3.25 8.60 3.50
N ILE A 80 -2.46 9.12 2.54
CA ILE A 80 -0.99 9.10 2.59
C ILE A 80 -0.49 9.89 3.82
N VAL A 81 -1.16 11.02 4.08
CA VAL A 81 -1.06 11.81 5.31
C VAL A 81 -2.49 11.99 5.86
N PRO A 82 -2.72 11.89 7.18
CA PRO A 82 -4.02 12.20 7.78
C PRO A 82 -4.42 13.67 7.56
N PRO A 83 -5.71 14.00 7.42
CA PRO A 83 -6.15 15.38 7.35
C PRO A 83 -5.86 16.15 8.66
N PRO A 84 -5.78 17.50 8.66
CA PRO A 84 -5.40 18.28 9.85
C PRO A 84 -6.34 18.15 11.07
N ASN A 85 -7.54 17.61 10.87
CA ASN A 85 -8.54 17.31 11.90
C ASN A 85 -8.66 15.80 12.22
N ALA A 86 -7.66 15.00 11.85
CA ALA A 86 -7.60 13.58 12.18
C ALA A 86 -7.43 13.36 13.69
N THR A 87 -8.11 12.33 14.20
CA THR A 87 -7.90 11.84 15.57
C THR A 87 -6.49 11.27 15.75
N GLN A 88 -5.97 11.27 16.99
CA GLN A 88 -4.66 10.66 17.27
C GLN A 88 -4.61 9.18 16.88
N ASP A 89 -5.74 8.45 16.99
CA ASP A 89 -5.85 7.06 16.56
C ASP A 89 -5.71 6.91 15.04
N CYS A 90 -6.31 7.81 14.24
CA CYS A 90 -6.08 7.85 12.79
C CYS A 90 -4.61 8.12 12.46
N ILE A 91 -3.99 9.08 13.14
CA ILE A 91 -2.58 9.43 12.95
C ILE A 91 -1.69 8.23 13.27
N ASP A 92 -1.90 7.61 14.43
CA ASP A 92 -1.11 6.47 14.89
C ASP A 92 -1.26 5.26 13.96
N LEU A 93 -2.48 4.90 13.59
CA LEU A 93 -2.73 3.78 12.66
C LEU A 93 -2.21 4.05 11.24
N THR A 94 -2.14 5.32 10.81
CA THR A 94 -1.52 5.67 9.53
C THR A 94 0.00 5.46 9.58
N ILE A 95 0.64 5.80 10.69
CA ILE A 95 2.07 5.51 10.91
C ILE A 95 2.28 3.99 10.96
N MET A 96 1.46 3.25 11.71
CA MET A 96 1.55 1.78 11.80
C MET A 96 1.38 1.10 10.44
N MET A 97 0.38 1.48 9.65
CA MET A 97 0.13 0.93 8.31
C MET A 97 1.34 1.14 7.38
N ARG A 98 1.94 2.32 7.43
CA ARG A 98 3.11 2.70 6.65
C ARG A 98 4.36 1.94 7.06
N LEU A 99 4.68 1.93 8.36
CA LEU A 99 5.77 1.13 8.92
C LEU A 99 5.57 -0.37 8.65
N ALA A 100 4.33 -0.88 8.64
CA ALA A 100 4.07 -2.28 8.34
C ALA A 100 4.40 -2.67 6.89
N ARG A 101 4.11 -1.79 5.92
CA ARG A 101 4.38 -2.02 4.49
C ARG A 101 5.87 -2.09 4.15
N ILE A 102 6.75 -1.47 4.94
CA ILE A 102 8.22 -1.59 4.78
C ILE A 102 8.88 -2.54 5.79
N GLY A 103 8.28 -2.70 6.98
CA GLY A 103 8.88 -3.29 8.17
C GLY A 103 8.73 -4.81 8.34
N GLY A 104 8.44 -5.54 7.27
CA GLY A 104 8.23 -6.99 7.33
C GLY A 104 6.84 -7.41 7.84
N GLY A 105 5.80 -6.60 7.61
CA GLY A 105 4.42 -7.08 7.73
C GLY A 105 4.05 -7.99 6.57
N ASP A 106 3.42 -9.14 6.84
CA ASP A 106 2.76 -9.93 5.79
C ASP A 106 1.48 -9.25 5.29
N SER A 107 0.93 -9.73 4.17
CA SER A 107 -0.27 -9.14 3.55
C SER A 107 -1.48 -9.11 4.49
N ASN A 108 -1.70 -10.16 5.29
CA ASN A 108 -2.81 -10.22 6.24
C ASN A 108 -2.57 -9.25 7.43
N LEU A 109 -1.34 -9.12 7.92
CA LEU A 109 -0.96 -8.13 8.92
C LEU A 109 -1.24 -6.71 8.41
N ILE A 110 -0.76 -6.39 7.20
CA ILE A 110 -1.00 -5.08 6.55
C ILE A 110 -2.49 -4.84 6.36
N ASN A 111 -3.25 -5.83 5.84
CA ASN A 111 -4.71 -5.73 5.65
C ASN A 111 -5.44 -5.44 6.96
N LEU A 112 -5.07 -6.08 8.07
CA LEU A 112 -5.68 -5.86 9.39
C LEU A 112 -5.41 -4.46 9.94
N VAL A 113 -4.20 -3.90 9.73
CA VAL A 113 -3.88 -2.51 10.12
C VAL A 113 -4.56 -1.50 9.20
N ASP A 114 -4.57 -1.74 7.88
CA ASP A 114 -5.23 -0.89 6.86
C ASP A 114 -6.74 -0.77 7.14
N SER A 115 -7.40 -1.90 7.41
CA SER A 115 -8.81 -1.96 7.84
C SER A 115 -9.09 -1.05 9.05
N GLN A 116 -8.21 -1.12 10.06
CA GLN A 116 -8.38 -0.40 11.31
C GLN A 116 -8.06 1.10 11.15
N GLN A 117 -7.08 1.45 10.31
CA GLN A 117 -6.73 2.82 9.92
C GLN A 117 -7.88 3.51 9.21
N LEU A 118 -8.46 2.85 8.21
CA LEU A 118 -9.58 3.41 7.43
C LEU A 118 -10.74 3.80 8.35
N ILE A 119 -11.02 3.00 9.37
CA ILE A 119 -12.11 3.23 10.31
C ILE A 119 -11.77 4.38 11.27
N ALA A 120 -10.58 4.38 11.88
CA ALA A 120 -10.16 5.47 12.77
C ALA A 120 -10.11 6.84 12.06
N CYS A 121 -9.70 6.86 10.78
CA CYS A 121 -9.62 8.07 9.97
C CYS A 121 -10.96 8.58 9.40
N GLN A 122 -12.08 7.92 9.71
CA GLN A 122 -13.42 8.37 9.30
C GLN A 122 -14.24 8.98 10.45
N PHE A 123 -13.83 8.78 11.70
CA PHE A 123 -14.42 9.44 12.85
C PHE A 123 -13.64 10.72 13.18
N THR A 124 -14.27 11.88 12.98
CA THR A 124 -13.70 13.21 13.31
C THR A 124 -13.91 13.61 14.77
N THR A 125 -14.64 12.79 15.54
CA THR A 125 -14.78 12.88 16.99
C THR A 125 -13.82 11.91 17.66
N GLU A 126 -13.11 12.34 18.69
CA GLU A 126 -12.23 11.46 19.48
C GLU A 126 -13.01 10.33 20.13
N SER A 127 -12.99 9.15 19.50
CA SER A 127 -13.42 7.92 20.16
C SER A 127 -12.27 7.46 21.07
N ASP A 128 -12.25 7.95 22.31
CA ASP A 128 -11.30 7.57 23.36
C ASP A 128 -11.50 6.12 23.84
N LYS A 129 -11.38 5.20 22.89
CA LYS A 129 -11.35 3.76 23.12
C LYS A 129 -10.02 3.45 23.80
N SER A 130 -10.09 3.23 25.11
CA SER A 130 -8.98 2.76 25.95
C SER A 130 -8.48 1.37 25.56
N SER A 131 -9.28 0.61 24.79
CA SER A 131 -8.89 -0.64 24.14
C SER A 131 -9.47 -0.73 22.72
N ILE A 132 -8.67 -1.22 21.78
CA ILE A 132 -9.07 -1.58 20.40
C ILE A 132 -8.47 -2.95 20.10
N SER A 133 -9.22 -3.82 19.43
CA SER A 133 -8.78 -5.17 19.01
C SER A 133 -8.95 -5.35 17.50
N TYR A 134 -8.03 -6.09 16.88
CA TYR A 134 -8.19 -6.60 15.52
C TYR A 134 -9.13 -7.83 15.52
N PRO A 135 -9.81 -8.16 14.39
CA PRO A 135 -10.66 -9.36 14.28
C PRO A 135 -9.93 -10.71 14.36
N ASN A 136 -8.59 -10.74 14.48
CA ASN A 136 -7.84 -11.94 14.88
C ASN A 136 -7.77 -12.12 16.41
N GLY A 137 -8.43 -11.25 17.19
CA GLY A 137 -8.47 -11.27 18.65
C GLY A 137 -7.33 -10.50 19.34
N GLN A 138 -6.32 -10.03 18.60
CA GLN A 138 -5.16 -9.33 19.19
C GLN A 138 -5.49 -7.87 19.51
N THR A 139 -4.97 -7.36 20.63
CA THR A 139 -5.18 -5.99 21.10
C THR A 139 -4.33 -4.99 20.32
N ALA A 140 -4.97 -4.27 19.40
CA ALA A 140 -4.38 -3.21 18.59
C ALA A 140 -3.93 -2.00 19.43
N LYS A 141 -4.73 -1.58 20.41
CA LYS A 141 -4.47 -0.45 21.31
C LYS A 141 -4.83 -0.83 22.75
N PHE A 142 -3.99 -0.46 23.71
CA PHE A 142 -4.33 -0.45 25.13
C PHE A 142 -3.72 0.78 25.81
N GLY A 143 -4.58 1.67 26.33
CA GLY A 143 -4.17 3.00 26.76
C GLY A 143 -3.51 3.77 25.61
N SER A 144 -2.26 4.16 25.78
CA SER A 144 -1.42 4.80 24.76
C SER A 144 -0.46 3.86 24.01
N THR A 145 -0.48 2.56 24.32
CA THR A 145 0.36 1.54 23.66
C THR A 145 -0.38 0.96 22.45
N TRP A 146 0.30 0.86 21.31
CA TRP A 146 -0.22 0.17 20.12
C TRP A 146 0.59 -1.07 19.79
N ASN A 147 -0.06 -2.10 19.26
CA ASN A 147 0.57 -3.33 18.79
C ASN A 147 0.10 -3.67 17.36
N TYR A 148 0.95 -4.36 16.62
CA TYR A 148 0.62 -4.98 15.34
C TYR A 148 -0.21 -6.26 15.54
N PRO A 149 -0.94 -6.73 14.50
CA PRO A 149 -1.70 -7.99 14.54
C PRO A 149 -0.90 -9.26 14.88
N ASN A 150 0.44 -9.22 14.83
CA ASN A 150 1.33 -10.30 15.25
C ASN A 150 1.80 -10.19 16.73
N GLY A 151 1.27 -9.23 17.49
CA GLY A 151 1.60 -8.99 18.89
C GLY A 151 2.82 -8.11 19.15
N GLN A 152 3.57 -7.68 18.13
CA GLN A 152 4.71 -6.78 18.29
C GLN A 152 4.26 -5.36 18.61
N THR A 153 4.84 -4.72 19.63
CA THR A 153 4.50 -3.34 20.01
C THR A 153 4.92 -2.35 18.91
N ALA A 154 3.95 -1.70 18.30
CA ALA A 154 4.12 -0.74 17.22
C ALA A 154 4.47 0.67 17.73
N LYS A 155 3.85 1.08 18.85
CA LYS A 155 4.07 2.38 19.50
C LYS A 155 4.13 2.21 21.02
N PHE A 156 5.14 2.80 21.65
CA PHE A 156 5.18 3.00 23.10
C PHE A 156 5.76 4.38 23.42
N GLY A 157 4.95 5.27 24.02
CA GLY A 157 5.30 6.67 24.19
C GLY A 157 5.56 7.36 22.84
N SER A 158 6.78 7.86 22.65
CA SER A 158 7.26 8.45 21.39
C SER A 158 8.08 7.49 20.51
N THR A 159 8.29 6.24 20.96
CA THR A 159 9.01 5.20 20.22
C THR A 159 8.08 4.51 19.23
N TRP A 160 8.56 4.32 18.00
CA TRP A 160 7.88 3.58 16.93
C TRP A 160 8.71 2.38 16.50
N ASN A 161 8.08 1.23 16.26
CA ASN A 161 8.74 0.01 15.78
C ASN A 161 8.07 -0.55 14.51
N TYR A 162 8.79 -1.39 13.79
CA TYR A 162 8.33 -2.19 12.65
C TYR A 162 7.69 -3.53 13.11
N PRO A 163 6.86 -4.20 12.29
CA PRO A 163 6.31 -5.52 12.63
C PRO A 163 7.34 -6.64 12.87
N ASN A 164 8.58 -6.46 12.38
CA ASN A 164 9.71 -7.35 12.67
C ASN A 164 10.40 -7.07 14.03
N GLY A 165 9.89 -6.12 14.83
CA GLY A 165 10.42 -5.77 16.15
C GLY A 165 11.55 -4.73 16.16
N GLN A 166 12.08 -4.30 15.00
CA GLN A 166 13.11 -3.28 14.94
C GLN A 166 12.54 -1.88 15.20
N THR A 167 13.28 -1.03 15.92
CA THR A 167 12.85 0.35 16.21
C THR A 167 12.96 1.23 14.97
N ALA A 168 11.83 1.72 14.49
CA ALA A 168 11.72 2.63 13.36
C ALA A 168 12.12 4.06 13.73
N LYS A 169 11.60 4.61 14.84
CA LYS A 169 11.91 5.97 15.31
C LYS A 169 12.07 6.01 16.83
N PHE A 170 13.09 6.72 17.28
CA PHE A 170 13.27 7.10 18.68
C PHE A 170 13.78 8.55 18.76
N GLY A 171 12.95 9.46 19.26
CA GLY A 171 13.24 10.90 19.25
C GLY A 171 13.48 11.42 17.83
N SER A 172 14.61 12.11 17.61
CA SER A 172 15.03 12.60 16.30
C SER A 172 15.71 11.53 15.41
N THR A 173 16.01 10.34 15.96
CA THR A 173 16.65 9.24 15.22
C THR A 173 15.62 8.39 14.50
N TRP A 174 15.91 8.02 13.25
CA TRP A 174 15.19 6.98 12.51
C TRP A 174 16.14 5.84 12.13
N ASN A 175 15.61 4.62 12.02
CA ASN A 175 16.31 3.45 11.48
C ASN A 175 15.47 2.75 10.40
N TYR A 176 16.14 2.07 9.48
CA TYR A 176 15.54 1.18 8.49
C TYR A 176 15.09 -0.16 9.11
N PRO A 177 14.22 -0.93 8.45
CA PRO A 177 13.78 -2.27 8.91
C PRO A 177 14.89 -3.31 9.15
N ASN A 178 16.12 -3.08 8.68
CA ASN A 178 17.31 -3.90 9.01
C ASN A 178 18.12 -3.39 10.22
N GLY A 179 17.62 -2.39 10.95
CA GLY A 179 18.28 -1.80 12.12
C GLY A 179 19.34 -0.74 11.79
N GLN A 180 19.66 -0.47 10.51
CA GLN A 180 20.61 0.57 10.14
C GLN A 180 20.01 1.97 10.37
N THR A 181 20.73 2.88 11.03
CA THR A 181 20.26 4.26 11.25
C THR A 181 20.06 4.98 9.92
N ALA A 182 18.82 5.39 9.65
CA ALA A 182 18.43 6.10 8.43
C ALA A 182 18.67 7.60 8.52
N LYS A 183 18.43 8.19 9.71
CA LYS A 183 18.60 9.62 9.98
C LYS A 183 19.05 9.85 11.42
N PHE A 184 20.00 10.77 11.61
CA PHE A 184 20.40 11.29 12.92
C PHE A 184 20.69 12.79 12.83
N GLY A 185 19.93 13.62 13.56
CA GLY A 185 19.99 15.07 13.40
C GLY A 185 19.63 15.48 11.96
N SER A 186 20.54 16.16 11.26
CA SER A 186 20.45 16.49 9.83
C SER A 186 21.11 15.47 8.89
N THR A 187 21.85 14.50 9.43
CA THR A 187 22.54 13.45 8.67
C THR A 187 21.55 12.39 8.19
N TRP A 188 21.75 11.94 6.96
CA TRP A 188 21.03 10.81 6.34
C TRP A 188 22.00 9.68 6.00
N ASN A 189 21.51 8.45 5.95
CA ASN A 189 22.27 7.29 5.49
C ASN A 189 21.44 6.44 4.52
N TYR A 190 22.14 5.68 3.69
CA TYR A 190 21.56 4.65 2.83
C TYR A 190 21.24 3.37 3.65
N PRO A 191 20.28 2.53 3.21
CA PRO A 191 19.94 1.28 3.91
C PRO A 191 21.06 0.24 4.06
N ASN A 192 22.19 0.43 3.38
CA ASN A 192 23.40 -0.39 3.52
C ASN A 192 24.39 0.14 4.58
N GLY A 193 24.08 1.25 5.27
CA GLY A 193 24.93 1.87 6.30
C GLY A 193 25.87 2.97 5.79
N ASN A 194 25.93 3.24 4.47
CA ASN A 194 26.72 4.35 3.94
C ASN A 194 26.11 5.71 4.31
N PHE A 195 26.94 6.71 4.59
CA PHE A 195 26.53 8.10 4.78
C PHE A 195 26.10 8.77 3.46
N GLY A 196 25.17 9.73 3.53
CA GLY A 196 24.85 10.63 2.43
C GLY A 196 24.14 11.92 2.86
N ASP A 197 24.02 12.88 1.96
CA ASP A 197 23.06 13.96 2.13
C ASP A 197 21.67 13.55 1.61
N PHE A 198 20.65 14.28 2.06
CA PHE A 198 19.23 14.07 1.70
C PHE A 198 18.98 14.01 0.19
N LYS A 199 19.60 14.90 -0.61
CA LYS A 199 19.39 14.96 -2.06
C LYS A 199 20.05 13.78 -2.75
N SER A 200 21.26 13.39 -2.32
CA SER A 200 21.95 12.21 -2.84
C SER A 200 21.17 10.92 -2.57
N LEU A 201 20.63 10.76 -1.36
CA LEU A 201 19.79 9.61 -0.99
C LEU A 201 18.54 9.50 -1.88
N LEU A 202 17.81 10.62 -2.07
CA LEU A 202 16.63 10.67 -2.93
C LEU A 202 16.98 10.42 -4.42
N ALA A 203 18.06 11.01 -4.92
CA ALA A 203 18.50 10.85 -6.31
C ALA A 203 18.89 9.40 -6.63
N TRP A 204 19.55 8.72 -5.69
CA TRP A 204 19.85 7.28 -5.78
C TRP A 204 18.58 6.43 -5.74
N ALA A 205 17.66 6.67 -4.80
CA ALA A 205 16.44 5.89 -4.70
C ALA A 205 15.58 5.98 -5.98
N CYS A 206 15.50 7.19 -6.54
CA CYS A 206 14.81 7.47 -7.79
C CYS A 206 15.51 6.96 -9.06
N SER A 207 16.82 6.71 -9.05
CA SER A 207 17.50 6.11 -10.20
C SER A 207 17.26 4.60 -10.30
N ILE A 208 16.96 3.95 -9.18
CA ILE A 208 16.59 2.52 -9.10
C ILE A 208 15.12 2.31 -9.44
N LEU A 209 14.21 3.04 -8.79
CA LEU A 209 12.75 2.86 -8.95
C LEU A 209 12.19 3.49 -10.23
N GLY A 210 13.01 4.30 -10.93
CA GLY A 210 12.61 4.96 -12.16
C GLY A 210 11.60 6.10 -11.94
N ARG A 211 11.26 6.78 -13.03
CA ARG A 211 10.60 8.11 -12.96
C ARG A 211 9.18 8.09 -12.38
N ASN A 212 8.40 7.04 -12.62
CA ASN A 212 6.99 7.04 -12.22
C ASN A 212 6.83 6.78 -10.72
N GLU A 213 7.41 5.71 -10.20
CA GLU A 213 7.36 5.36 -8.76
C GLU A 213 8.03 6.42 -7.87
N CYS A 214 9.13 7.01 -8.37
CA CYS A 214 9.79 8.16 -7.75
C CYS A 214 8.89 9.41 -7.65
N ALA A 215 8.10 9.72 -8.68
CA ALA A 215 7.39 11.00 -8.78
C ALA A 215 6.37 11.18 -7.64
N ASP A 216 5.54 10.17 -7.38
CA ASP A 216 4.49 10.23 -6.37
C ASP A 216 5.09 10.41 -4.96
N ARG A 217 6.19 9.72 -4.66
CA ARG A 217 6.93 9.86 -3.39
C ARG A 217 7.64 11.20 -3.25
N LEU A 218 8.20 11.74 -4.33
CA LEU A 218 8.85 13.06 -4.30
C LEU A 218 7.86 14.22 -4.11
N LEU A 219 6.57 14.06 -4.44
CA LEU A 219 5.54 15.04 -4.08
C LEU A 219 5.32 15.05 -2.56
N GLU A 220 5.25 13.87 -1.95
CA GLU A 220 5.05 13.71 -0.51
C GLU A 220 6.20 14.32 0.33
N VAL A 221 7.45 13.99 -0.05
CA VAL A 221 8.70 14.47 0.57
C VAL A 221 8.89 16.00 0.45
N ARG A 222 8.11 16.69 -0.39
CA ARG A 222 8.15 18.15 -0.58
C ARG A 222 7.01 18.90 0.09
N ASN A 223 5.85 18.26 0.24
CA ASN A 223 4.59 18.93 0.58
C ASN A 223 4.16 18.69 2.04
N THR A 224 4.94 17.95 2.83
CA THR A 224 4.53 17.50 4.17
C THR A 224 5.54 17.95 5.24
N ASN A 225 5.10 18.02 6.50
CA ASN A 225 5.97 18.43 7.61
C ASN A 225 7.10 17.41 7.85
N ASP A 226 8.12 17.82 8.64
CA ASP A 226 9.35 17.06 8.87
C ASP A 226 9.12 15.58 9.17
N PHE A 227 8.15 15.21 10.02
CA PHE A 227 7.89 13.80 10.36
C PHE A 227 7.44 12.97 9.15
N TRP A 228 6.46 13.47 8.38
CA TRP A 228 5.93 12.75 7.23
C TRP A 228 6.91 12.76 6.06
N SER A 229 7.63 13.86 5.84
CA SER A 229 8.72 13.95 4.86
C SER A 229 9.88 13.02 5.21
N GLU A 230 10.22 12.88 6.50
CA GLU A 230 11.20 11.90 6.98
C GLU A 230 10.75 10.46 6.69
N LEU A 231 9.50 10.10 7.05
CA LEU A 231 8.94 8.77 6.83
C LEU A 231 8.87 8.41 5.33
N ALA A 232 8.37 9.32 4.49
CA ALA A 232 8.30 9.14 3.05
C ALA A 232 9.69 8.96 2.39
N THR A 233 10.72 9.63 2.92
CA THR A 233 12.11 9.46 2.49
C THR A 233 12.63 8.07 2.83
N ILE A 234 12.31 7.55 4.02
CA ILE A 234 12.71 6.21 4.48
C ILE A 234 11.99 5.12 3.70
N GLU A 235 10.70 5.28 3.43
CA GLU A 235 9.95 4.36 2.56
C GLU A 235 10.56 4.29 1.16
N LEU A 236 10.85 5.45 0.55
CA LEU A 236 11.39 5.54 -0.80
C LEU A 236 12.80 4.93 -0.90
N SER A 237 13.71 5.24 0.03
CA SER A 237 15.06 4.68 0.02
C SER A 237 15.08 3.19 0.40
N TRP A 238 14.18 2.73 1.27
CA TRP A 238 14.03 1.31 1.60
C TRP A 238 13.46 0.51 0.43
N GLN A 239 12.42 1.01 -0.26
CA GLN A 239 11.87 0.38 -1.47
C GLN A 239 12.96 0.24 -2.54
N ALA A 240 13.77 1.29 -2.76
CA ALA A 240 14.90 1.22 -3.68
C ALA A 240 15.95 0.17 -3.26
N TYR A 241 16.20 -0.01 -1.95
CA TYR A 241 17.13 -1.03 -1.44
C TYR A 241 16.60 -2.47 -1.60
N THR A 242 15.29 -2.69 -1.41
CA THR A 242 14.70 -4.03 -1.55
C THR A 242 14.53 -4.42 -3.02
N SER A 243 14.30 -3.47 -3.93
CA SER A 243 14.24 -3.69 -5.39
C SER A 243 15.58 -4.11 -6.04
N GLN A 244 16.67 -4.23 -5.27
CA GLN A 244 18.00 -4.65 -5.73
C GLN A 244 18.39 -6.08 -5.25
N LYS A 245 17.43 -6.87 -4.76
CA LYS A 245 17.65 -8.20 -4.17
C LYS A 245 16.84 -9.29 -4.85
#